data_AF-A0A6V8F0V2-F1
#
_entry.id   AF-A0A6V8F0V2-F1
#
_cell.length_a   1.000
_cell.length_b   1.000
_cell.length_c   1.000
_cell.angle_alpha   90.00
_cell.angle_beta   90.00
_cell.angle_gamma   90.00
#
_symmetry.space_group_name_H-M   'P 1'
#
loop_
_entity.id
_entity.type
_entity.pdbx_description
1 polymer ?
#
loop_
_entity_poly.entity_id
_entity_poly.type
_entity_poly.pdbx_seq_one_letter_code
_entity_poly.pdbx_strand_id
1 'polypeptide(L)'
;MGKQNAYSVLVVIGLIVSLFTGMFCLEPYIVKNARANPGNVSEQWNNATTLNVTVLYREPRFNWYDFQYNQSGTWVSRLNAQSDVNDSAEYRFIVNISSDSGWENITYINITAWYDQGNDNSVYNQTLGGNMNLFLQYENLTGTAVWKMLWPNGGEVTSDRYSERVVRDPVGSPRFTECHNLTFSFVPGYQFRYAPGDGGWDTTHNATNDPQSWNFKIYASNEQGYVSWIQDEFGIYSYTEIVSAGWPSIYAYPGENATAENNITLVTRSNGNYSLSVDVGNLTHRTHPTANISRKRIWLRGGDLDISSNYTTFTDLLYLYGAVATYHRNQANGTSLTTSDVEYKCNIPLGQIAGEYTAPIRYHLKTT
;
A
#
# COMPACT_ATOMS: atom_id res chain seq x y z
N MET A 1 -64.32 85.95 -4.82
CA MET A 1 -63.36 85.32 -5.76
C MET A 1 -62.29 84.65 -4.91
N GLY A 2 -62.25 83.34 -4.70
CA GLY A 2 -62.49 82.26 -5.65
C GLY A 2 -61.16 81.56 -5.93
N LYS A 3 -60.61 80.85 -4.94
CA LYS A 3 -59.59 79.82 -5.14
C LYS A 3 -59.98 78.62 -4.28
N GLN A 4 -60.96 77.85 -4.76
CA GLN A 4 -61.15 76.48 -4.31
C GLN A 4 -59.87 75.71 -4.65
N ASN A 5 -59.30 75.04 -3.65
CA ASN A 5 -58.08 74.25 -3.78
C ASN A 5 -58.33 73.06 -4.73
N ALA A 6 -58.04 73.24 -6.02
CA ALA A 6 -58.08 72.19 -7.04
C ALA A 6 -57.20 70.97 -6.67
N TYR A 7 -56.17 71.17 -5.83
CA TYR A 7 -55.30 70.12 -5.32
C TYR A 7 -56.01 69.09 -4.42
N SER A 8 -56.97 69.52 -3.59
CA SER A 8 -57.67 68.60 -2.67
C SER A 8 -58.66 67.70 -3.43
N VAL A 9 -59.27 68.22 -4.49
CA VAL A 9 -60.21 67.46 -5.33
C VAL A 9 -59.46 66.47 -6.23
N LEU A 10 -58.30 66.84 -6.78
CA LEU A 10 -57.47 65.94 -7.58
C LEU A 10 -56.82 64.81 -6.76
N VAL A 11 -56.44 65.06 -5.50
CA VAL A 11 -55.92 64.01 -4.60
C VAL A 11 -57.01 63.02 -4.19
N VAL A 12 -58.23 63.50 -3.94
CA VAL A 12 -59.38 62.62 -3.62
C VAL A 12 -59.82 61.82 -4.85
N ILE A 13 -59.85 62.42 -6.05
CA ILE A 13 -60.13 61.69 -7.30
C ILE A 13 -59.00 60.68 -7.61
N GLY A 14 -57.73 61.04 -7.37
CA GLY A 14 -56.60 60.11 -7.53
C GLY A 14 -56.62 58.92 -6.57
N LEU A 15 -57.05 59.13 -5.32
CA LEU A 15 -57.25 58.08 -4.32
C LEU A 15 -58.46 57.19 -4.64
N ILE A 16 -59.56 57.77 -5.14
CA ILE A 16 -60.75 57.01 -5.53
C ILE A 16 -60.45 56.19 -6.79
N VAL A 17 -59.78 56.76 -7.80
CA VAL A 17 -59.41 56.02 -9.01
C VAL A 17 -58.38 54.93 -8.72
N SER A 18 -57.43 55.14 -7.79
CA SER A 18 -56.47 54.10 -7.38
C SER A 18 -57.11 52.97 -6.57
N LEU A 19 -58.17 53.25 -5.79
CA LEU A 19 -58.97 52.25 -5.09
C LEU A 19 -59.79 51.34 -6.03
N PHE A 20 -60.15 51.80 -7.24
CA PHE A 20 -60.98 51.04 -8.19
C PHE A 20 -60.23 50.46 -9.40
N THR A 21 -58.99 50.89 -9.69
CA THR A 21 -58.24 50.45 -10.89
C THR A 21 -57.09 49.49 -10.63
N GLY A 22 -56.79 49.15 -9.36
CA GLY A 22 -55.84 48.07 -9.03
C GLY A 22 -54.39 48.30 -9.48
N MET A 23 -54.01 49.56 -9.74
CA MET A 23 -52.79 49.89 -10.49
C MET A 23 -51.48 49.89 -9.67
N PHE A 24 -51.49 49.43 -8.41
CA PHE A 24 -50.29 49.33 -7.56
C PHE A 24 -50.24 48.06 -6.70
N CYS A 25 -50.63 46.92 -7.25
CA CYS A 25 -50.28 45.62 -6.66
C CYS A 25 -49.62 44.74 -7.73
N LEU A 26 -48.29 44.77 -7.74
CA LEU A 26 -47.46 43.71 -8.31
C LEU A 26 -47.86 42.39 -7.66
N GLU A 27 -48.22 41.40 -8.48
CA GLU A 27 -48.52 40.03 -8.08
C GLU A 27 -47.30 39.34 -7.40
N PRO A 28 -47.49 38.31 -6.53
CA PRO A 28 -48.24 37.11 -6.88
C PRO A 28 -49.40 36.78 -5.92
N TYR A 29 -50.52 36.38 -6.53
CA TYR A 29 -51.43 35.35 -6.04
C TYR A 29 -51.52 35.16 -4.51
N ILE A 30 -52.20 36.10 -3.84
CA ILE A 30 -52.80 35.81 -2.54
C ILE A 30 -54.09 35.04 -2.80
N VAL A 31 -54.12 33.82 -2.28
CA VAL A 31 -55.24 32.87 -2.20
C VAL A 31 -56.61 33.57 -2.29
N LYS A 32 -57.30 33.41 -3.42
CA LYS A 32 -58.73 33.67 -3.52
C LYS A 32 -59.48 32.61 -2.70
N ASN A 33 -59.73 32.93 -1.44
CA ASN A 33 -60.92 32.44 -0.75
C ASN A 33 -61.78 33.65 -0.37
N ALA A 34 -62.40 34.27 -1.39
CA ALA A 34 -63.54 35.12 -1.15
C ALA A 34 -64.73 34.21 -0.80
N ARG A 35 -65.04 34.05 0.49
CA ARG A 35 -66.33 33.48 0.91
C ARG A 35 -67.24 34.62 1.36
N ALA A 36 -68.10 35.05 0.44
CA ALA A 36 -69.31 35.79 0.79
C ALA A 36 -70.36 34.80 1.31
N ASN A 37 -70.26 34.42 2.59
CA ASN A 37 -71.40 33.96 3.40
C ASN A 37 -70.98 33.93 4.89
N PRO A 38 -71.49 34.82 5.76
CA PRO A 38 -71.24 34.76 7.20
C PRO A 38 -72.14 33.69 7.83
N GLY A 39 -71.93 32.43 7.43
CA GLY A 39 -72.42 31.28 8.18
C GLY A 39 -71.45 30.97 9.32
N ASN A 40 -71.95 30.43 10.43
CA ASN A 40 -71.16 29.96 11.57
C ASN A 40 -70.21 28.82 11.12
N VAL A 41 -69.00 29.15 10.63
CA VAL A 41 -67.95 28.20 10.27
C VAL A 41 -67.18 27.85 11.54
N SER A 42 -67.51 26.72 12.17
CA SER A 42 -66.84 26.25 13.39
C SER A 42 -65.51 25.55 13.13
N GLU A 43 -65.19 25.24 11.85
CA GLU A 43 -63.94 24.59 11.45
C GLU A 43 -63.67 24.80 9.95
N GLN A 44 -62.40 25.00 9.58
CA GLN A 44 -61.94 25.02 8.19
C GLN A 44 -60.53 24.42 8.10
N TRP A 45 -60.33 23.46 7.20
CA TRP A 45 -59.03 22.85 6.92
C TRP A 45 -58.39 23.47 5.67
N ASN A 46 -57.08 23.74 5.71
CA ASN A 46 -56.31 24.19 4.56
C ASN A 46 -55.49 23.02 4.01
N ASN A 47 -55.93 22.47 2.87
CA ASN A 47 -55.33 21.27 2.27
C ASN A 47 -54.26 21.58 1.20
N ALA A 48 -53.86 22.86 1.05
CA ALA A 48 -52.96 23.31 -0.03
C ALA A 48 -51.50 23.47 0.40
N THR A 49 -51.16 23.18 1.67
CA THR A 49 -49.79 23.31 2.18
C THR A 49 -49.05 21.97 2.12
N THR A 50 -47.85 21.96 1.54
CA THR A 50 -46.98 20.77 1.47
C THR A 50 -45.79 20.95 2.41
N LEU A 51 -45.42 19.90 3.16
CA LEU A 51 -44.13 19.82 3.85
C LEU A 51 -43.12 19.17 2.91
N ASN A 52 -42.06 19.90 2.57
CA ASN A 52 -40.92 19.36 1.84
C ASN A 52 -39.79 19.06 2.82
N VAL A 53 -39.37 17.79 2.90
CA VAL A 53 -38.21 17.35 3.68
C VAL A 53 -37.15 16.83 2.72
N THR A 54 -35.95 17.39 2.81
CA THR A 54 -34.78 16.88 2.09
C THR A 54 -33.87 16.18 3.10
N VAL A 55 -33.60 14.89 2.87
CA VAL A 55 -32.59 14.15 3.62
C VAL A 55 -31.24 14.36 2.97
N LEU A 56 -30.26 14.77 3.75
CA LEU A 56 -28.89 15.00 3.28
C LEU A 56 -28.05 13.74 3.51
N TYR A 57 -27.09 13.52 2.62
CA TYR A 57 -26.11 12.45 2.79
C TYR A 57 -25.10 12.82 3.86
N ARG A 58 -24.61 11.79 4.54
CA ARG A 58 -23.52 11.88 5.49
C ARG A 58 -22.35 11.05 5.02
N GLU A 59 -21.14 11.50 5.36
CA GLU A 59 -19.92 10.71 5.16
C GLU A 59 -19.99 9.38 5.94
N PRO A 60 -19.36 8.32 5.43
CA PRO A 60 -19.19 7.08 6.19
C PRO A 60 -18.41 7.34 7.48
N ARG A 61 -18.66 6.59 8.55
CA ARG A 61 -17.94 6.72 9.82
C ARG A 61 -17.08 5.49 10.09
N PHE A 62 -15.78 5.68 10.27
CA PHE A 62 -14.90 4.65 10.82
C PHE A 62 -15.09 4.60 12.34
N ASN A 63 -15.39 3.42 12.90
CA ASN A 63 -15.46 3.27 14.35
C ASN A 63 -14.17 2.64 14.91
N TRP A 64 -13.54 1.73 14.16
CA TRP A 64 -12.21 1.21 14.45
C TRP A 64 -11.60 0.53 13.21
N TYR A 65 -10.29 0.31 13.25
CA TYR A 65 -9.53 -0.44 12.26
C TYR A 65 -8.36 -1.14 12.92
N ASP A 66 -7.76 -2.10 12.23
CA ASP A 66 -6.53 -2.76 12.67
C ASP A 66 -5.76 -3.34 11.47
N PHE A 67 -4.45 -3.47 11.62
CA PHE A 67 -3.58 -4.26 10.76
C PHE A 67 -3.01 -5.41 11.59
N GLN A 68 -3.21 -6.65 11.15
CA GLN A 68 -2.91 -7.82 11.96
C GLN A 68 -2.06 -8.84 11.23
N TYR A 69 -1.18 -9.50 11.99
CA TYR A 69 -0.39 -10.65 11.58
C TYR A 69 -0.91 -11.93 12.26
N ASN A 70 -0.98 -13.01 11.50
CA ASN A 70 -1.32 -14.33 12.02
C ASN A 70 -0.09 -14.99 12.67
N GLN A 71 0.04 -14.81 13.98
CA GLN A 71 1.08 -15.44 14.78
C GLN A 71 0.62 -16.81 15.26
N SER A 72 0.96 -17.86 14.50
CA SER A 72 0.66 -19.27 14.84
C SER A 72 -0.83 -19.56 15.08
N GLY A 73 -1.70 -19.03 14.21
CA GLY A 73 -3.16 -19.20 14.29
C GLY A 73 -3.89 -18.14 15.10
N THR A 74 -3.15 -17.22 15.74
CA THR A 74 -3.72 -16.09 16.49
C THR A 74 -3.42 -14.78 15.78
N TRP A 75 -4.46 -13.98 15.53
CA TRP A 75 -4.29 -12.67 14.94
C TRP A 75 -3.89 -11.63 15.98
N VAL A 76 -2.78 -10.96 15.74
CA VAL A 76 -2.19 -9.96 16.63
C VAL A 76 -2.06 -8.64 15.89
N SER A 77 -2.45 -7.53 16.52
CA SER A 77 -2.25 -6.20 15.95
C SER A 77 -0.76 -5.90 15.74
N ARG A 78 -0.47 -5.28 14.61
CA ARG A 78 0.86 -4.87 14.16
C ARG A 78 0.86 -3.44 13.63
N LEU A 79 -0.14 -2.66 14.02
CA LEU A 79 -0.04 -1.21 13.93
C LEU A 79 1.21 -0.79 14.71
N ASN A 80 2.04 0.03 14.08
CA ASN A 80 3.25 0.56 14.70
C ASN A 80 4.17 -0.55 15.25
N ALA A 81 4.31 -1.65 14.50
CA ALA A 81 5.20 -2.74 14.87
C ALA A 81 5.66 -3.53 13.64
N GLN A 82 6.85 -4.11 13.73
CA GLN A 82 7.35 -5.02 12.71
C GLN A 82 6.68 -6.40 12.75
N SER A 83 6.59 -7.00 11.57
CA SER A 83 6.05 -8.35 11.33
C SER A 83 6.94 -9.15 10.39
N ASP A 84 6.90 -10.49 10.52
CA ASP A 84 7.71 -11.40 9.71
C ASP A 84 7.22 -11.49 8.27
N VAL A 85 8.16 -11.62 7.32
CA VAL A 85 7.86 -11.90 5.90
C VAL A 85 8.59 -13.16 5.45
N ASN A 86 7.86 -14.12 4.87
CA ASN A 86 8.41 -15.41 4.45
C ASN A 86 7.54 -16.16 3.43
N ASP A 87 6.67 -15.48 2.66
CA ASP A 87 5.74 -16.08 1.67
C ASP A 87 4.71 -17.07 2.25
N SER A 88 4.62 -17.13 3.58
CA SER A 88 3.60 -17.88 4.33
C SER A 88 3.00 -17.08 5.49
N ALA A 89 3.57 -15.93 5.80
CA ALA A 89 3.02 -14.97 6.76
C ALA A 89 1.66 -14.48 6.26
N GLU A 90 0.62 -14.60 7.08
CA GLU A 90 -0.71 -14.12 6.72
C GLU A 90 -0.97 -12.80 7.42
N TYR A 91 -1.32 -11.77 6.64
CA TYR A 91 -1.70 -10.45 7.10
C TYR A 91 -3.16 -10.18 6.82
N ARG A 92 -3.76 -9.27 7.59
CA ARG A 92 -5.06 -8.72 7.25
C ARG A 92 -5.26 -7.29 7.71
N PHE A 93 -6.01 -6.54 6.92
CA PHE A 93 -6.66 -5.32 7.39
C PHE A 93 -8.06 -5.66 7.88
N ILE A 94 -8.44 -5.09 9.01
CA ILE A 94 -9.83 -5.12 9.48
C ILE A 94 -10.32 -3.69 9.60
N VAL A 95 -11.53 -3.46 9.10
CA VAL A 95 -12.13 -2.13 9.09
C VAL A 95 -13.58 -2.24 9.54
N ASN A 96 -13.95 -1.44 10.52
CA ASN A 96 -15.33 -1.29 10.95
C ASN A 96 -15.86 0.09 10.53
N ILE A 97 -16.81 0.08 9.62
CA ILE A 97 -17.37 1.29 9.02
C ILE A 97 -18.89 1.26 9.15
N SER A 98 -19.45 2.44 9.34
CA SER A 98 -20.89 2.66 9.41
C SER A 98 -21.37 3.66 8.39
N SER A 99 -22.62 3.46 7.96
CA SER A 99 -23.35 4.40 7.12
C SER A 99 -24.65 4.81 7.81
N ASP A 100 -24.79 6.11 8.11
CA ASP A 100 -26.04 6.70 8.59
C ASP A 100 -27.03 6.96 7.44
N SER A 101 -26.58 6.79 6.19
CA SER A 101 -27.39 6.95 4.98
C SER A 101 -27.74 5.60 4.33
N GLY A 102 -27.46 4.47 4.97
CA GLY A 102 -27.65 3.11 4.42
C GLY A 102 -26.39 2.54 3.75
N TRP A 103 -26.14 1.24 3.90
CA TRP A 103 -24.92 0.59 3.39
C TRP A 103 -24.86 0.53 1.87
N GLU A 104 -26.01 0.39 1.21
CA GLU A 104 -26.16 0.43 -0.25
C GLU A 104 -25.56 1.68 -0.90
N ASN A 105 -25.46 2.78 -0.15
CA ASN A 105 -24.92 4.05 -0.63
C ASN A 105 -23.38 4.12 -0.55
N ILE A 106 -22.72 3.17 0.12
CA ILE A 106 -21.24 3.08 0.11
C ILE A 106 -20.80 2.58 -1.25
N THR A 107 -19.96 3.38 -1.94
CA THR A 107 -19.45 3.06 -3.28
C THR A 107 -18.10 2.38 -3.23
N TYR A 108 -17.19 2.88 -2.39
CA TYR A 108 -15.84 2.34 -2.26
C TYR A 108 -15.38 2.31 -0.82
N ILE A 109 -14.64 1.25 -0.48
CA ILE A 109 -13.75 1.21 0.69
C ILE A 109 -12.40 0.71 0.18
N ASN A 110 -11.41 1.59 0.21
CA ASN A 110 -10.12 1.37 -0.40
C ASN A 110 -9.02 1.46 0.64
N ILE A 111 -8.11 0.51 0.58
CA ILE A 111 -6.93 0.44 1.42
C ILE A 111 -5.73 0.57 0.50
N THR A 112 -5.03 1.69 0.60
CA THR A 112 -3.77 1.92 -0.10
C THR A 112 -2.64 1.92 0.91
N ALA A 113 -1.59 1.14 0.67
CA ALA A 113 -0.38 1.17 1.47
C ALA A 113 0.85 1.41 0.59
N TRP A 114 1.84 2.14 1.11
CA TRP A 114 3.09 2.45 0.42
C TRP A 114 4.26 2.44 1.41
N TYR A 115 5.41 2.04 0.90
CA TYR A 115 6.66 2.15 1.66
C TYR A 115 7.13 3.60 1.72
N ASP A 116 7.36 4.11 2.92
CA ASP A 116 8.01 5.39 3.15
C ASP A 116 9.52 5.28 2.95
N GLN A 117 10.13 6.20 2.19
CA GLN A 117 11.59 6.26 2.02
C GLN A 117 12.31 7.10 3.09
N GLY A 118 11.63 7.41 4.19
CA GLY A 118 12.16 8.09 5.38
C GLY A 118 11.85 9.59 5.45
N ASN A 119 11.09 10.11 4.48
CA ASN A 119 10.62 11.51 4.44
C ASN A 119 9.38 11.67 3.55
N ASP A 120 8.72 10.57 3.21
CA ASP A 120 7.71 10.52 2.17
C ASP A 120 6.37 10.91 2.78
N ASN A 121 6.11 12.21 2.70
CA ASN A 121 4.97 12.88 3.33
C ASN A 121 3.64 12.57 2.61
N SER A 122 3.15 11.33 2.68
CA SER A 122 1.72 10.95 2.56
C SER A 122 1.13 10.47 1.22
N VAL A 123 1.90 10.12 0.18
CA VAL A 123 1.29 9.76 -1.13
C VAL A 123 1.60 8.35 -1.63
N TYR A 124 0.55 7.53 -1.67
CA TYR A 124 0.51 6.28 -2.43
C TYR A 124 0.84 6.50 -3.92
N ASN A 125 1.83 5.79 -4.45
CA ASN A 125 2.24 5.90 -5.86
C ASN A 125 2.50 4.52 -6.49
N GLN A 126 1.45 4.00 -7.12
CA GLN A 126 1.39 2.72 -7.85
C GLN A 126 2.60 2.45 -8.77
N THR A 127 3.23 3.48 -9.31
CA THR A 127 4.34 3.35 -10.27
C THR A 127 5.69 3.04 -9.61
N LEU A 128 5.81 3.19 -8.28
CA LEU A 128 7.05 2.87 -7.58
C LEU A 128 7.37 1.37 -7.56
N GLY A 129 6.39 0.50 -7.86
CA GLY A 129 6.59 -0.94 -8.02
C GLY A 129 5.79 -1.80 -7.04
N GLY A 130 5.78 -3.10 -7.31
CA GLY A 130 4.97 -4.10 -6.63
C GLY A 130 5.37 -4.33 -5.17
N ASN A 131 6.66 -4.21 -4.86
CA ASN A 131 7.12 -4.40 -3.50
C ASN A 131 7.10 -3.15 -2.62
N MET A 132 6.64 -2.01 -3.14
CA MET A 132 6.55 -0.74 -2.41
C MET A 132 5.12 -0.17 -2.37
N ASN A 133 4.15 -0.89 -2.92
CA ASN A 133 2.75 -0.45 -2.96
C ASN A 133 1.80 -1.63 -2.76
N LEU A 134 0.63 -1.34 -2.20
CA LEU A 134 -0.50 -2.26 -2.06
C LEU A 134 -1.81 -1.48 -2.27
N PHE A 135 -2.77 -2.07 -2.98
CA PHE A 135 -4.10 -1.49 -3.10
C PHE A 135 -5.18 -2.57 -3.12
N LEU A 136 -5.97 -2.58 -2.05
CA LEU A 136 -7.15 -3.41 -1.87
C LEU A 136 -8.41 -2.54 -1.99
N GLN A 137 -9.42 -3.04 -2.70
CA GLN A 137 -10.66 -2.31 -2.98
C GLN A 137 -11.87 -3.18 -2.71
N TYR A 138 -12.80 -2.63 -1.95
CA TYR A 138 -14.22 -2.97 -1.95
C TYR A 138 -14.94 -1.96 -2.84
N GLU A 139 -15.73 -2.44 -3.79
CA GLU A 139 -16.50 -1.63 -4.74
C GLU A 139 -17.96 -2.10 -4.74
N ASN A 140 -18.90 -1.17 -4.57
CA ASN A 140 -20.34 -1.46 -4.59
C ASN A 140 -21.08 -0.42 -5.45
N LEU A 141 -20.92 -0.53 -6.78
CA LEU A 141 -21.57 0.38 -7.75
C LEU A 141 -22.90 -0.16 -8.29
N THR A 142 -23.15 -1.45 -8.15
CA THR A 142 -24.29 -2.14 -8.78
C THR A 142 -25.25 -2.76 -7.76
N GLY A 143 -25.06 -2.48 -6.47
CA GLY A 143 -25.78 -3.11 -5.35
C GLY A 143 -25.27 -4.50 -4.99
N THR A 144 -24.27 -5.03 -5.70
CA THR A 144 -23.49 -6.20 -5.30
C THR A 144 -22.04 -5.78 -5.13
N ALA A 145 -21.53 -5.96 -3.92
CA ALA A 145 -20.15 -5.65 -3.61
C ALA A 145 -19.17 -6.61 -4.30
N VAL A 146 -18.08 -6.05 -4.83
CA VAL A 146 -16.95 -6.79 -5.39
C VAL A 146 -15.69 -6.40 -4.64
N TRP A 147 -14.86 -7.39 -4.36
CA TRP A 147 -13.56 -7.18 -3.77
C TRP A 147 -12.45 -7.50 -4.78
N LYS A 148 -11.39 -6.69 -4.78
CA LYS A 148 -10.21 -6.88 -5.63
C LYS A 148 -8.94 -6.33 -4.99
N MET A 149 -7.83 -7.03 -5.21
CA MET A 149 -6.48 -6.48 -5.08
C MET A 149 -6.09 -5.89 -6.44
N LEU A 150 -5.94 -4.57 -6.50
CA LEU A 150 -5.56 -3.83 -7.71
C LEU A 150 -4.04 -3.74 -7.88
N TRP A 151 -3.31 -3.82 -6.78
CA TRP A 151 -1.85 -3.80 -6.74
C TRP A 151 -1.34 -4.51 -5.48
N PRO A 152 -0.17 -5.16 -5.49
CA PRO A 152 0.69 -5.41 -6.65
C PRO A 152 0.13 -6.51 -7.57
N ASN A 153 0.65 -6.57 -8.81
CA ASN A 153 0.23 -7.54 -9.83
C ASN A 153 1.35 -8.50 -10.28
N GLY A 154 2.56 -8.35 -9.74
CA GLY A 154 3.76 -9.12 -10.11
C GLY A 154 4.03 -10.37 -9.25
N GLY A 155 3.14 -10.67 -8.28
CA GLY A 155 3.29 -11.79 -7.36
C GLY A 155 4.02 -11.44 -6.05
N GLU A 156 4.32 -10.16 -5.80
CA GLU A 156 4.91 -9.70 -4.54
C GLU A 156 3.96 -9.82 -3.35
N VAL A 157 2.65 -9.86 -3.62
CA VAL A 157 1.60 -10.14 -2.65
C VAL A 157 0.59 -11.05 -3.31
N THR A 158 0.16 -12.08 -2.59
CA THR A 158 -0.99 -12.89 -2.99
C THR A 158 -2.14 -12.57 -2.05
N SER A 159 -3.32 -12.24 -2.58
CA SER A 159 -4.50 -12.05 -1.75
C SER A 159 -5.52 -13.15 -2.02
N ASP A 160 -6.00 -13.76 -0.95
CA ASP A 160 -6.77 -15.00 -1.03
C ASP A 160 -8.16 -14.90 -0.37
N ARG A 161 -8.38 -13.93 0.53
CA ARG A 161 -9.61 -13.89 1.34
C ARG A 161 -10.14 -12.48 1.61
N TYR A 162 -11.44 -12.34 1.37
CA TYR A 162 -12.26 -11.24 1.85
C TYR A 162 -13.41 -11.78 2.70
N SER A 163 -13.80 -11.06 3.74
CA SER A 163 -15.05 -11.33 4.45
C SER A 163 -15.72 -10.05 4.91
N GLU A 164 -17.04 -10.08 4.94
CA GLU A 164 -17.92 -9.00 5.37
C GLU A 164 -18.90 -9.53 6.41
N ARG A 165 -19.13 -8.77 7.47
CA ARG A 165 -20.15 -9.10 8.47
C ARG A 165 -20.88 -7.86 8.94
N VAL A 166 -22.21 -7.89 8.86
CA VAL A 166 -23.07 -6.89 9.49
C VAL A 166 -22.94 -7.02 11.01
N VAL A 167 -22.68 -5.90 11.67
CA VAL A 167 -22.50 -5.79 13.11
C VAL A 167 -23.32 -4.63 13.67
N ARG A 168 -23.43 -4.56 14.99
CA ARG A 168 -24.08 -3.43 15.66
C ARG A 168 -23.14 -2.23 15.67
N ASP A 169 -23.64 -1.08 15.24
CA ASP A 169 -22.92 0.18 15.39
C ASP A 169 -22.79 0.56 16.88
N PRO A 170 -21.60 0.98 17.37
CA PRO A 170 -21.39 1.36 18.76
C PRO A 170 -22.02 2.70 19.18
N VAL A 171 -22.29 3.62 18.23
CA VAL A 171 -22.70 5.02 18.48
C VAL A 171 -23.98 5.41 17.72
N GLY A 172 -24.35 4.65 16.70
CA GLY A 172 -25.45 4.88 15.77
C GLY A 172 -26.79 4.36 16.28
N SER A 173 -27.85 4.66 15.53
CA SER A 173 -29.18 4.17 15.87
C SER A 173 -29.28 2.68 15.50
N PRO A 174 -29.66 1.78 16.43
CA PRO A 174 -29.80 0.35 16.16
C PRO A 174 -30.78 -0.02 15.04
N ARG A 175 -31.60 0.93 14.58
CA ARG A 175 -32.62 0.73 13.53
C ARG A 175 -32.29 1.42 12.21
N PHE A 176 -31.32 2.34 12.19
CA PHE A 176 -31.12 3.24 11.06
C PHE A 176 -29.66 3.36 10.61
N THR A 177 -28.71 2.99 11.47
CA THR A 177 -27.29 2.97 11.11
C THR A 177 -26.87 1.54 10.82
N GLU A 178 -26.40 1.29 9.59
CA GLU A 178 -25.82 0.01 9.19
C GLU A 178 -24.31 0.05 9.40
N CYS A 179 -23.75 -1.01 9.97
CA CYS A 179 -22.34 -1.11 10.34
C CYS A 179 -21.78 -2.47 9.94
N HIS A 180 -20.62 -2.46 9.30
CA HIS A 180 -20.02 -3.65 8.73
C HIS A 180 -18.55 -3.78 9.18
N ASN A 181 -18.17 -5.01 9.51
CA ASN A 181 -16.78 -5.42 9.64
C ASN A 181 -16.32 -6.01 8.31
N LEU A 182 -15.34 -5.36 7.70
CA LEU A 182 -14.66 -5.85 6.50
C LEU A 182 -13.29 -6.37 6.88
N THR A 183 -12.91 -7.52 6.34
CA THR A 183 -11.58 -8.11 6.52
C THR A 183 -10.96 -8.42 5.17
N PHE A 184 -9.75 -7.93 4.97
CA PHE A 184 -8.98 -8.08 3.74
C PHE A 184 -7.68 -8.82 4.07
N SER A 185 -7.55 -10.08 3.67
CA SER A 185 -6.37 -10.90 3.99
C SER A 185 -5.44 -11.06 2.80
N PHE A 186 -4.15 -11.15 3.07
CA PHE A 186 -3.12 -11.33 2.05
C PHE A 186 -1.85 -11.96 2.63
N VAL A 187 -1.01 -12.49 1.75
CA VAL A 187 0.29 -13.09 2.03
C VAL A 187 1.35 -12.27 1.28
N PRO A 188 2.24 -11.54 1.96
CA PRO A 188 3.37 -10.90 1.33
C PRO A 188 4.42 -11.95 0.91
N GLY A 189 4.91 -11.84 -0.31
CA GLY A 189 6.03 -12.61 -0.82
C GLY A 189 7.37 -12.12 -0.26
N TYR A 190 8.44 -12.85 -0.56
CA TYR A 190 9.79 -12.63 0.00
C TYR A 190 10.42 -11.25 -0.23
N GLN A 191 9.94 -10.49 -1.21
CA GLN A 191 10.48 -9.16 -1.53
C GLN A 191 9.63 -8.01 -0.98
N PHE A 192 8.55 -8.28 -0.23
CA PHE A 192 7.75 -7.23 0.40
C PHE A 192 8.63 -6.36 1.31
N ARG A 193 8.73 -5.06 0.97
CA ARG A 193 9.84 -4.19 1.36
C ARG A 193 10.09 -4.17 2.87
N TYR A 194 11.35 -4.35 3.25
CA TYR A 194 11.85 -4.18 4.61
C TYR A 194 11.55 -2.77 5.12
N ALA A 195 10.96 -2.69 6.32
CA ALA A 195 10.50 -1.43 6.91
C ALA A 195 10.83 -1.42 8.41
N PRO A 196 12.00 -0.88 8.79
CA PRO A 196 12.45 -0.87 10.18
C PRO A 196 11.77 0.14 11.10
N GLY A 197 11.16 1.21 10.57
CA GLY A 197 10.89 2.39 11.38
C GLY A 197 12.18 3.16 11.71
N ASP A 198 12.12 4.11 12.65
CA ASP A 198 13.32 4.76 13.22
C ASP A 198 13.96 3.99 14.39
N GLY A 199 13.41 2.82 14.72
CA GLY A 199 13.82 2.00 15.86
C GLY A 199 13.02 2.28 17.14
N GLY A 200 12.28 3.38 17.18
CA GLY A 200 11.04 3.53 17.95
C GLY A 200 9.84 3.23 17.04
N TRP A 201 8.69 2.98 17.66
CA TRP A 201 7.42 2.97 16.94
C TRP A 201 6.49 3.90 17.70
N ASP A 202 6.04 4.96 17.05
CA ASP A 202 5.10 5.89 17.65
C ASP A 202 3.72 5.21 17.77
N THR A 203 2.99 5.49 18.85
CA THR A 203 1.65 4.90 19.09
C THR A 203 0.53 5.90 18.84
N THR A 204 0.87 7.03 18.24
CA THR A 204 -0.07 8.08 17.86
C THR A 204 -1.00 7.51 16.79
N HIS A 205 -2.24 7.29 17.19
CA HIS A 205 -3.27 6.82 16.28
C HIS A 205 -3.51 7.84 15.17
N ASN A 206 -3.83 7.32 13.97
CA ASN A 206 -4.16 8.14 12.81
C ASN A 206 -2.98 8.97 12.27
N ALA A 207 -1.75 8.48 12.40
CA ALA A 207 -0.52 9.14 11.99
C ALA A 207 0.36 8.22 11.12
N THR A 208 1.33 8.84 10.45
CA THR A 208 2.36 8.18 9.62
C THR A 208 3.67 8.90 9.90
N ASN A 209 4.24 8.65 11.07
CA ASN A 209 5.31 9.42 11.69
C ASN A 209 6.56 8.61 12.00
N ASP A 210 6.57 7.30 11.72
CA ASP A 210 7.75 6.47 11.76
C ASP A 210 8.42 6.42 10.36
N PRO A 211 9.65 6.91 10.20
CA PRO A 211 10.32 6.90 8.91
C PRO A 211 10.66 5.48 8.49
N GLN A 212 10.68 5.20 7.19
CA GLN A 212 10.98 3.86 6.67
C GLN A 212 9.99 2.78 7.14
N SER A 213 8.72 3.17 7.31
CA SER A 213 7.58 2.30 7.59
C SER A 213 6.82 1.95 6.31
N TRP A 214 5.83 1.05 6.43
CA TRP A 214 4.73 1.00 5.49
C TRP A 214 3.58 1.84 6.00
N ASN A 215 3.35 2.96 5.33
CA ASN A 215 2.18 3.79 5.56
C ASN A 215 0.96 3.16 4.89
N PHE A 216 -0.21 3.34 5.48
CA PHE A 216 -1.46 3.04 4.81
C PHE A 216 -2.53 4.07 5.09
N LYS A 217 -3.48 4.13 4.16
CA LYS A 217 -4.67 4.95 4.24
C LYS A 217 -5.88 4.10 3.88
N ILE A 218 -6.90 4.14 4.71
CA ILE A 218 -8.20 3.55 4.44
C ILE A 218 -9.16 4.69 4.16
N TYR A 219 -9.74 4.71 2.97
CA TYR A 219 -10.73 5.70 2.57
C TYR A 219 -12.06 5.04 2.24
N ALA A 220 -13.15 5.67 2.65
CA ALA A 220 -14.51 5.24 2.31
C ALA A 220 -15.25 6.39 1.62
N SER A 221 -16.06 6.08 0.61
CA SER A 221 -16.89 7.05 -0.10
C SER A 221 -18.31 6.56 -0.30
N ASN A 222 -19.26 7.49 -0.42
CA ASN A 222 -20.63 7.19 -0.81
C ASN A 222 -20.93 7.65 -2.26
N GLU A 223 -22.14 7.37 -2.74
CA GLU A 223 -22.58 7.71 -4.10
C GLU A 223 -22.65 9.21 -4.41
N GLN A 224 -22.76 10.07 -3.38
CA GLN A 224 -22.69 11.53 -3.54
C GLN A 224 -21.27 12.09 -3.42
N GLY A 225 -20.27 11.22 -3.25
CA GLY A 225 -18.86 11.60 -3.16
C GLY A 225 -18.44 12.15 -1.80
N TYR A 226 -19.24 12.01 -0.74
CA TYR A 226 -18.75 12.27 0.61
C TYR A 226 -17.76 11.21 1.01
N VAL A 227 -16.68 11.64 1.67
CA VAL A 227 -15.54 10.79 2.00
C VAL A 227 -15.15 10.92 3.46
N SER A 228 -14.67 9.82 4.01
CA SER A 228 -13.92 9.81 5.26
C SER A 228 -12.69 8.93 5.11
N TRP A 229 -11.70 9.12 5.98
CA TRP A 229 -10.48 8.33 5.93
C TRP A 229 -9.80 8.24 7.29
N ILE A 230 -9.00 7.19 7.43
CA ILE A 230 -8.02 7.01 8.51
C ILE A 230 -6.69 6.59 7.88
N GLN A 231 -5.60 6.73 8.62
CA GLN A 231 -4.27 6.33 8.22
C GLN A 231 -3.53 5.71 9.41
N ASP A 232 -2.54 4.88 9.15
CA ASP A 232 -1.62 4.39 10.19
C ASP A 232 -0.39 3.79 9.48
N GLU A 233 0.48 3.16 10.23
CA GLU A 233 1.67 2.50 9.68
C GLU A 233 1.99 1.16 10.33
N PHE A 234 2.88 0.41 9.69
CA PHE A 234 3.40 -0.85 10.19
C PHE A 234 4.80 -1.13 9.65
N GLY A 235 5.49 -2.08 10.28
CA GLY A 235 6.84 -2.47 9.91
C GLY A 235 6.93 -3.88 9.34
N ILE A 236 8.06 -4.17 8.70
CA ILE A 236 8.39 -5.48 8.14
C ILE A 236 9.82 -5.81 8.54
N TYR A 237 10.06 -7.02 9.05
CA TYR A 237 11.42 -7.49 9.35
C TYR A 237 12.23 -7.74 8.08
N SER A 238 13.55 -7.67 8.20
CA SER A 238 14.43 -7.97 7.08
C SER A 238 14.41 -9.47 6.78
N TYR A 239 14.42 -9.80 5.49
CA TYR A 239 14.46 -11.15 4.99
C TYR A 239 15.52 -11.27 3.91
N THR A 240 16.28 -12.36 3.96
CA THR A 240 17.33 -12.65 2.98
C THR A 240 17.49 -14.15 2.80
N GLU A 241 17.65 -14.61 1.57
CA GLU A 241 17.82 -16.01 1.24
C GLU A 241 18.68 -16.18 -0.02
N ILE A 242 19.59 -17.16 0.02
CA ILE A 242 20.25 -17.68 -1.18
C ILE A 242 19.51 -18.95 -1.58
N VAL A 243 18.66 -18.83 -2.59
CA VAL A 243 17.75 -19.91 -3.03
C VAL A 243 18.54 -21.02 -3.72
N SER A 244 19.49 -20.64 -4.58
CA SER A 244 20.33 -21.59 -5.29
C SER A 244 21.65 -20.97 -5.73
N ALA A 245 22.67 -21.81 -5.84
CA ALA A 245 23.97 -21.47 -6.40
C ALA A 245 24.46 -22.59 -7.33
N GLY A 246 25.00 -22.21 -8.48
CA GLY A 246 25.63 -23.17 -9.40
C GLY A 246 27.04 -23.59 -8.94
N TRP A 247 27.56 -24.63 -9.59
CA TRP A 247 28.85 -25.24 -9.28
C TRP A 247 29.84 -24.99 -10.43
N PRO A 248 30.85 -24.13 -10.26
CA PRO A 248 31.81 -23.88 -11.33
C PRO A 248 32.76 -25.08 -11.48
N SER A 249 33.15 -25.39 -12.72
CA SER A 249 34.14 -26.42 -13.04
C SER A 249 35.15 -25.87 -14.05
N ILE A 250 36.44 -26.09 -13.77
CA ILE A 250 37.56 -25.59 -14.59
C ILE A 250 38.48 -26.76 -14.93
N TYR A 251 38.82 -26.91 -16.21
CA TYR A 251 39.76 -27.91 -16.72
C TYR A 251 40.89 -27.22 -17.46
N ALA A 252 42.14 -27.51 -17.08
CA ALA A 252 43.32 -26.95 -17.73
C ALA A 252 44.62 -27.65 -17.30
N TYR A 253 45.70 -27.35 -18.02
CA TYR A 253 47.03 -27.85 -17.75
C TYR A 253 47.79 -26.96 -16.75
N PRO A 254 48.81 -27.51 -16.03
CA PRO A 254 49.72 -26.70 -15.23
C PRO A 254 50.38 -25.58 -16.05
N GLY A 255 50.32 -24.35 -15.55
CA GLY A 255 50.82 -23.14 -16.21
C GLY A 255 49.76 -22.31 -16.93
N GLU A 256 48.53 -22.81 -17.08
CA GLU A 256 47.47 -22.11 -17.81
C GLU A 256 46.62 -21.18 -16.92
N ASN A 257 46.06 -20.14 -17.56
CA ASN A 257 44.98 -19.33 -17.01
C ASN A 257 43.67 -19.82 -17.61
N ALA A 258 42.88 -20.53 -16.82
CA ALA A 258 41.69 -21.21 -17.30
C ALA A 258 40.41 -20.55 -16.77
N THR A 259 39.37 -20.56 -17.58
CA THR A 259 38.03 -20.07 -17.23
C THR A 259 37.09 -21.26 -17.12
N ALA A 260 36.12 -21.19 -16.22
CA ALA A 260 35.08 -22.21 -16.14
C ALA A 260 34.32 -22.32 -17.47
N GLU A 261 33.88 -23.53 -17.82
CA GLU A 261 33.20 -23.78 -19.09
C GLU A 261 31.90 -22.98 -19.25
N ASN A 262 31.22 -22.73 -18.12
CA ASN A 262 29.99 -21.97 -18.06
C ASN A 262 30.02 -20.99 -16.89
N ASN A 263 29.33 -19.86 -17.05
CA ASN A 263 28.96 -19.02 -15.93
C ASN A 263 27.98 -19.77 -15.03
N ILE A 264 28.09 -19.56 -13.72
CA ILE A 264 27.09 -20.09 -12.79
C ILE A 264 25.93 -19.12 -12.65
N THR A 265 24.78 -19.68 -12.28
CA THR A 265 23.61 -18.90 -11.88
C THR A 265 23.47 -18.89 -10.35
N LEU A 266 23.26 -17.71 -9.78
CA LEU A 266 22.87 -17.51 -8.39
C LEU A 266 21.44 -16.95 -8.37
N VAL A 267 20.61 -17.47 -7.48
CA VAL A 267 19.26 -16.93 -7.23
C VAL A 267 19.18 -16.50 -5.78
N THR A 268 18.88 -15.23 -5.55
CA THR A 268 18.78 -14.63 -4.21
C THR A 268 17.45 -13.93 -4.01
N ARG A 269 17.05 -13.79 -2.75
CA ARG A 269 15.90 -13.02 -2.32
C ARG A 269 16.36 -12.08 -1.20
N SER A 270 15.96 -10.83 -1.30
CA SER A 270 16.14 -9.83 -0.24
C SER A 270 14.96 -8.87 -0.35
N ASN A 271 14.40 -8.44 0.77
CA ASN A 271 13.37 -7.40 0.80
C ASN A 271 13.91 -5.99 1.10
N GLY A 272 15.21 -5.86 1.38
CA GLY A 272 15.90 -4.58 1.53
C GLY A 272 17.09 -4.47 0.59
N ASN A 273 17.80 -3.34 0.67
CA ASN A 273 19.08 -3.18 -0.01
C ASN A 273 20.05 -4.22 0.53
N TYR A 274 21.00 -4.69 -0.27
CA TYR A 274 21.78 -5.86 0.13
C TYR A 274 23.21 -5.85 -0.38
N SER A 275 24.06 -6.66 0.23
CA SER A 275 25.36 -7.03 -0.34
C SER A 275 25.44 -8.54 -0.48
N LEU A 276 26.04 -8.99 -1.58
CA LEU A 276 26.30 -10.40 -1.86
C LEU A 276 27.79 -10.57 -2.08
N SER A 277 28.43 -11.33 -1.20
CA SER A 277 29.86 -11.60 -1.27
C SER A 277 30.17 -13.09 -1.35
N VAL A 278 31.37 -13.39 -1.84
CA VAL A 278 31.85 -14.74 -2.13
C VAL A 278 33.21 -14.95 -1.47
N ASP A 279 33.31 -16.03 -0.71
CA ASP A 279 34.54 -16.56 -0.14
C ASP A 279 34.86 -17.92 -0.77
N VAL A 280 36.14 -18.15 -1.07
CA VAL A 280 36.63 -19.43 -1.58
C VAL A 280 37.91 -19.80 -0.86
N GLY A 281 37.98 -21.05 -0.39
CA GLY A 281 39.18 -21.60 0.24
C GLY A 281 40.32 -21.84 -0.75
N ASN A 282 41.46 -22.28 -0.23
CA ASN A 282 42.47 -22.90 -1.10
C ASN A 282 41.88 -24.16 -1.73
N LEU A 283 42.20 -24.37 -3.00
CA LEU A 283 41.88 -25.59 -3.73
C LEU A 283 42.83 -26.69 -3.25
N THR A 284 42.29 -27.77 -2.70
CA THR A 284 43.08 -28.90 -2.17
C THR A 284 42.93 -30.12 -3.08
N HIS A 285 44.05 -30.76 -3.42
CA HIS A 285 44.04 -31.96 -4.23
C HIS A 285 43.36 -33.11 -3.47
N ARG A 286 42.40 -33.79 -4.11
CA ARG A 286 41.56 -34.82 -3.50
C ARG A 286 42.34 -36.01 -2.90
N THR A 287 43.38 -36.48 -3.58
CA THR A 287 44.25 -37.59 -3.12
C THR A 287 45.63 -37.18 -2.61
N HIS A 288 46.00 -35.89 -2.67
CA HIS A 288 47.32 -35.39 -2.24
C HIS A 288 47.15 -34.11 -1.39
N PRO A 289 46.71 -34.20 -0.12
CA PRO A 289 46.24 -33.03 0.65
C PRO A 289 47.27 -31.91 0.87
N THR A 290 48.56 -32.19 0.69
CA THR A 290 49.65 -31.21 0.74
C THR A 290 49.79 -30.40 -0.54
N ALA A 291 49.27 -30.90 -1.67
CA ALA A 291 49.22 -30.19 -2.94
C ALA A 291 47.99 -29.27 -2.95
N ASN A 292 48.24 -27.96 -2.93
CA ASN A 292 47.21 -26.94 -2.86
C ASN A 292 47.43 -25.86 -3.93
N ILE A 293 46.35 -25.36 -4.51
CA ILE A 293 46.35 -24.13 -5.31
C ILE A 293 45.79 -23.02 -4.42
N SER A 294 46.58 -21.96 -4.23
CA SER A 294 46.18 -20.83 -3.38
C SER A 294 44.94 -20.13 -3.92
N ARG A 295 44.00 -19.74 -3.04
CA ARG A 295 42.83 -18.92 -3.39
C ARG A 295 43.19 -17.64 -4.14
N LYS A 296 44.41 -17.10 -3.97
CA LYS A 296 44.87 -15.89 -4.70
C LYS A 296 44.98 -16.07 -6.21
N ARG A 297 44.94 -17.33 -6.67
CA ARG A 297 44.95 -17.69 -8.09
C ARG A 297 43.55 -17.86 -8.67
N ILE A 298 42.52 -17.80 -7.83
CA ILE A 298 41.12 -17.86 -8.24
C ILE A 298 40.67 -16.42 -8.49
N TRP A 299 40.06 -16.20 -9.65
CA TRP A 299 39.47 -14.93 -10.04
C TRP A 299 37.96 -15.10 -10.21
N LEU A 300 37.23 -14.05 -9.88
CA LEU A 300 35.78 -13.98 -9.94
C LEU A 300 35.35 -12.67 -10.62
N ARG A 301 34.28 -12.74 -11.42
CA ARG A 301 33.47 -11.59 -11.84
C ARG A 301 32.00 -12.01 -11.90
N GLY A 302 31.09 -11.04 -11.95
CA GLY A 302 29.64 -11.23 -12.08
C GLY A 302 28.87 -10.21 -11.24
N GLY A 303 27.60 -10.00 -11.57
CA GLY A 303 26.81 -8.93 -10.95
C GLY A 303 27.42 -7.55 -11.22
N ASP A 304 27.57 -6.74 -10.17
CA ASP A 304 28.24 -5.42 -10.24
C ASP A 304 29.78 -5.52 -10.32
N LEU A 305 30.36 -6.69 -10.03
CA LEU A 305 31.80 -6.93 -10.22
C LEU A 305 32.08 -7.31 -11.67
N ASP A 306 32.08 -6.32 -12.56
CA ASP A 306 32.23 -6.49 -14.01
C ASP A 306 33.66 -6.87 -14.46
N ILE A 307 34.67 -6.58 -13.62
CA ILE A 307 36.08 -6.89 -13.86
C ILE A 307 36.54 -8.06 -12.98
N SER A 308 37.19 -9.05 -13.60
CA SER A 308 37.79 -10.19 -12.89
C SER A 308 38.75 -9.73 -11.80
N SER A 309 38.46 -10.10 -10.57
CA SER A 309 39.28 -9.80 -9.38
C SER A 309 39.65 -11.09 -8.66
N ASN A 310 40.82 -11.11 -8.02
CA ASN A 310 41.28 -12.24 -7.21
C ASN A 310 41.31 -11.89 -5.72
N TYR A 311 41.38 -12.93 -4.90
CA TYR A 311 41.56 -12.79 -3.45
C TYR A 311 42.99 -12.35 -3.13
N THR A 312 43.16 -11.32 -2.29
CA THR A 312 44.50 -10.79 -1.96
C THR A 312 44.99 -11.24 -0.58
N THR A 313 44.07 -11.50 0.35
CA THR A 313 44.32 -11.99 1.71
C THR A 313 43.46 -13.21 2.06
N PHE A 314 43.66 -13.78 3.27
CA PHE A 314 42.86 -14.92 3.76
C PHE A 314 41.45 -14.54 4.20
N THR A 315 41.20 -13.27 4.52
CA THR A 315 39.92 -12.74 4.99
C THR A 315 39.16 -11.97 3.91
N ASP A 316 39.73 -11.85 2.71
CA ASP A 316 39.13 -11.10 1.63
C ASP A 316 37.86 -11.77 1.11
N LEU A 317 36.83 -10.95 0.95
CA LEU A 317 35.62 -11.30 0.25
C LEU A 317 35.59 -10.55 -1.08
N LEU A 318 35.13 -11.21 -2.13
CA LEU A 318 34.79 -10.53 -3.38
C LEU A 318 33.29 -10.27 -3.37
N TYR A 319 32.87 -9.06 -3.72
CA TYR A 319 31.48 -8.65 -3.70
C TYR A 319 30.93 -8.70 -5.13
N LEU A 320 29.93 -9.54 -5.36
CA LEU A 320 29.15 -9.51 -6.61
C LEU A 320 28.17 -8.34 -6.61
N TYR A 321 27.70 -7.92 -5.43
CA TYR A 321 26.82 -6.77 -5.24
C TYR A 321 27.17 -6.03 -3.96
N GLY A 322 27.17 -4.70 -4.02
CA GLY A 322 27.52 -3.83 -2.89
C GLY A 322 28.99 -3.98 -2.46
N ALA A 323 29.25 -3.70 -1.20
CA ALA A 323 30.56 -3.87 -0.55
C ALA A 323 30.38 -4.09 0.96
N VAL A 324 31.47 -3.94 1.73
CA VAL A 324 31.46 -4.04 3.20
C VAL A 324 30.46 -3.06 3.84
N ALA A 325 30.40 -1.84 3.32
CA ALA A 325 29.59 -0.73 3.87
C ALA A 325 28.68 -0.05 2.83
N THR A 326 28.64 -0.56 1.60
CA THR A 326 27.72 -0.10 0.56
C THR A 326 26.83 -1.25 0.12
N TYR A 327 25.63 -0.94 -0.34
CA TYR A 327 24.62 -1.95 -0.64
C TYR A 327 24.08 -1.73 -2.04
N HIS A 328 23.85 -2.81 -2.76
CA HIS A 328 23.12 -2.82 -4.00
C HIS A 328 21.65 -2.52 -3.74
N ARG A 329 21.08 -1.65 -4.58
CA ARG A 329 19.69 -1.22 -4.45
C ARG A 329 18.77 -2.38 -4.80
N ASN A 330 17.83 -2.66 -3.91
CA ASN A 330 16.81 -3.66 -4.21
C ASN A 330 15.90 -3.18 -5.35
N GLN A 331 15.49 -4.09 -6.23
CA GLN A 331 14.57 -3.76 -7.31
C GLN A 331 13.19 -3.42 -6.77
N ALA A 332 12.43 -2.64 -7.52
CA ALA A 332 11.07 -2.21 -7.17
C ALA A 332 9.99 -3.27 -7.42
N ASN A 333 10.32 -4.29 -8.20
CA ASN A 333 9.42 -5.35 -8.61
C ASN A 333 10.17 -6.67 -8.61
N GLY A 334 9.41 -7.77 -8.54
CA GLY A 334 9.93 -9.13 -8.61
C GLY A 334 9.83 -9.88 -7.29
N THR A 335 10.09 -11.18 -7.37
CA THR A 335 10.04 -12.10 -6.24
C THR A 335 11.41 -12.70 -5.89
N SER A 336 12.40 -12.49 -6.75
CA SER A 336 13.81 -12.91 -6.58
C SER A 336 14.70 -12.14 -7.56
N LEU A 337 16.02 -12.21 -7.36
CA LEU A 337 17.03 -11.80 -8.34
C LEU A 337 17.79 -13.03 -8.84
N THR A 338 17.99 -13.10 -10.16
CA THR A 338 18.84 -14.11 -10.80
C THR A 338 20.10 -13.45 -11.38
N THR A 339 21.27 -13.90 -10.95
CA THR A 339 22.58 -13.46 -11.45
C THR A 339 23.22 -14.60 -12.23
N SER A 340 23.20 -14.51 -13.55
CA SER A 340 23.58 -15.61 -14.46
C SER A 340 24.97 -15.45 -15.08
N ASP A 341 25.71 -14.42 -14.70
CA ASP A 341 26.97 -14.01 -15.33
C ASP A 341 28.19 -14.21 -14.41
N VAL A 342 28.05 -15.04 -13.38
CA VAL A 342 29.12 -15.28 -12.41
C VAL A 342 30.16 -16.23 -12.99
N GLU A 343 31.34 -15.71 -13.29
CA GLU A 343 32.42 -16.41 -13.97
C GLU A 343 33.60 -16.64 -13.01
N TYR A 344 34.09 -17.88 -12.98
CA TYR A 344 35.29 -18.26 -12.24
C TYR A 344 36.47 -18.52 -13.17
N LYS A 345 37.66 -18.06 -12.78
CA LYS A 345 38.93 -18.41 -13.41
C LYS A 345 39.92 -18.93 -12.38
N CYS A 346 40.87 -19.74 -12.82
CA CYS A 346 41.97 -20.19 -12.00
C CYS A 346 43.28 -20.15 -12.79
N ASN A 347 44.30 -19.52 -12.22
CA ASN A 347 45.68 -19.68 -12.69
C ASN A 347 46.27 -20.95 -12.08
N ILE A 348 46.54 -21.96 -12.91
CA ILE A 348 47.12 -23.22 -12.43
C ILE A 348 48.66 -23.06 -12.42
N PRO A 349 49.34 -23.22 -11.27
CA PRO A 349 50.79 -23.09 -11.19
C PRO A 349 51.53 -24.08 -12.10
N LEU A 350 52.69 -23.69 -12.63
CA LEU A 350 53.63 -24.64 -13.22
C LEU A 350 54.09 -25.66 -12.16
N GLY A 351 54.19 -26.93 -12.55
CA GLY A 351 54.57 -28.02 -11.65
C GLY A 351 53.45 -28.51 -10.72
N GLN A 352 52.23 -28.00 -10.85
CA GLN A 352 51.08 -28.48 -10.10
C GLN A 352 50.76 -29.95 -10.47
N ILE A 353 50.54 -30.79 -9.46
CA ILE A 353 50.19 -32.20 -9.65
C ILE A 353 48.84 -32.30 -10.36
N ALA A 354 48.74 -33.14 -11.39
CA ALA A 354 47.48 -33.39 -12.10
C ALA A 354 46.48 -34.15 -11.20
N GLY A 355 45.21 -33.74 -11.26
CA GLY A 355 44.12 -34.36 -10.50
C GLY A 355 43.03 -33.37 -10.16
N GLU A 356 42.03 -33.83 -9.41
CA GLU A 356 40.90 -33.01 -8.97
C GLU A 356 41.30 -32.18 -7.73
N TYR A 357 41.06 -30.88 -7.82
CA TYR A 357 41.19 -29.96 -6.69
C TYR A 357 39.83 -29.37 -6.36
N THR A 358 39.49 -29.32 -5.07
CA THR A 358 38.20 -28.82 -4.61
C THR A 358 38.39 -27.80 -3.48
N ALA A 359 37.51 -26.81 -3.44
CA ALA A 359 37.40 -25.86 -2.33
C ALA A 359 35.92 -25.60 -2.06
N PRO A 360 35.52 -25.39 -0.79
CA PRO A 360 34.19 -24.87 -0.50
C PRO A 360 34.09 -23.43 -1.01
N ILE A 361 32.99 -23.13 -1.69
CA ILE A 361 32.57 -21.78 -2.04
C ILE A 361 31.47 -21.39 -1.05
N ARG A 362 31.59 -20.20 -0.45
CA ARG A 362 30.57 -19.66 0.46
C ARG A 362 30.07 -18.35 -0.09
N TYR A 363 28.76 -18.25 -0.20
CA TYR A 363 28.07 -17.01 -0.52
C TYR A 363 27.51 -16.43 0.77
N HIS A 364 27.67 -15.12 0.95
CA HIS A 364 27.15 -14.40 2.11
C HIS A 364 26.28 -13.25 1.61
N LEU A 365 24.99 -13.35 1.90
CA LEU A 365 23.99 -12.36 1.56
C LEU A 365 23.59 -11.62 2.85
N LYS A 366 23.59 -10.28 2.79
CA LYS A 366 23.22 -9.42 3.92
C LYS A 366 22.26 -8.35 3.43
N THR A 367 21.15 -8.18 4.15
CA THR A 367 20.15 -7.12 3.90
C THR A 367 20.30 -5.97 4.89
N THR A 368 19.95 -4.76 4.45
CA THR A 368 19.86 -3.54 5.26
C THR A 368 18.64 -2.70 4.91
#